data_AF-A0AAU5KWY8-F1
#
_entry.id   AF-A0AAU5KWY8-F1
#
_cell.length_a   1.000
_cell.length_b   1.000
_cell.length_c   1.000
_cell.angle_alpha   90.00
_cell.angle_beta   90.00
_cell.angle_gamma   90.00
#
_symmetry.space_group_name_H-M   'P 1'
#
loop_
_entity.id
_entity.type
_entity.pdbx_description
1 polymer ?
#
loop_
_entity_poly.entity_id
_entity_poly.type
_entity_poly.pdbx_seq_one_letter_code
_entity_poly.pdbx_strand_id
1 'polypeptide(L)'
;MLARRLAGLLVGALALTTACTSAPAADRTAQPAPPATDEPSPEPSTPLAVQSLTSPELQSRWWNWATATAEDRNPVLDQDGHLCGQGQEDGIWFLAGTTGGAATRTCTVPVGVPVVFPLVNLFGESADCLEFMNAAKGSATLDGRSLTPEELGSTPIRMNPRKGNPFTTTAGPLNTWSCGLWVRLDPLTPGSHELTLRGESGTFSTSVDYRLQVARPTPTSAV
;
A
#
# COMPACT_ATOMS: atom_id res chain seq x y z
N MET A 1 17.83 -59.48 14.28
CA MET A 1 17.48 -59.67 12.86
C MET A 1 17.96 -58.43 12.14
N LEU A 2 19.17 -58.47 11.56
CA LEU A 2 19.43 -58.73 10.12
C LEU A 2 18.59 -57.81 9.21
N ALA A 3 19.10 -57.09 8.22
CA ALA A 3 20.44 -56.91 7.65
C ALA A 3 20.31 -55.70 6.68
N ARG A 4 21.19 -54.68 6.71
CA ARG A 4 22.33 -54.50 5.80
C ARG A 4 22.16 -55.02 4.36
N ARG A 5 22.31 -54.13 3.38
CA ARG A 5 23.33 -54.12 2.28
C ARG A 5 23.15 -52.83 1.45
N LEU A 6 24.15 -51.93 1.32
CA LEU A 6 25.41 -52.01 0.52
C LEU A 6 25.10 -52.10 -0.99
N ALA A 7 25.79 -51.48 -1.95
CA ALA A 7 26.95 -50.57 -2.02
C ALA A 7 27.22 -50.32 -3.52
N GLY A 8 28.10 -49.36 -3.83
CA GLY A 8 28.82 -49.21 -5.13
C GLY A 8 28.78 -47.76 -5.60
N LEU A 9 29.79 -46.89 -5.48
CA LEU A 9 31.27 -47.00 -5.39
C LEU A 9 31.94 -47.45 -6.70
N LEU A 10 32.58 -46.48 -7.39
CA LEU A 10 33.85 -46.55 -8.16
C LEU A 10 34.06 -45.15 -8.78
N VAL A 11 34.93 -44.28 -8.24
CA VAL A 11 36.42 -44.24 -8.33
C VAL A 11 36.91 -43.76 -9.71
N GLY A 12 37.65 -42.65 -9.68
CA GLY A 12 38.54 -42.19 -10.74
C GLY A 12 39.45 -41.09 -10.19
N ALA A 13 40.67 -41.45 -9.83
CA ALA A 13 41.68 -40.63 -9.17
C ALA A 13 42.80 -40.19 -10.14
N LEU A 14 43.76 -39.40 -9.61
CA LEU A 14 45.07 -38.99 -10.14
C LEU A 14 45.10 -37.81 -11.15
N ALA A 15 46.07 -36.91 -11.15
CA ALA A 15 47.22 -36.64 -10.28
C ALA A 15 47.73 -35.19 -10.50
N LEU A 16 48.57 -34.73 -9.57
CA LEU A 16 49.22 -33.42 -9.50
C LEU A 16 50.16 -33.11 -10.67
N THR A 17 50.26 -31.83 -11.04
CA THR A 17 51.56 -31.17 -11.23
C THR A 17 51.51 -29.71 -10.80
N THR A 18 52.37 -29.36 -9.86
CA THR A 18 52.82 -28.02 -9.51
C THR A 18 53.57 -27.36 -10.66
N ALA A 19 53.24 -26.10 -10.97
CA ALA A 19 54.17 -25.18 -11.60
C ALA A 19 53.93 -23.78 -11.03
N CYS A 20 54.83 -23.36 -10.13
CA CYS A 20 55.00 -21.97 -9.76
C CYS A 20 55.71 -21.27 -10.91
N THR A 21 55.06 -20.29 -11.53
CA THR A 21 55.73 -19.34 -12.41
C THR A 21 55.40 -17.93 -11.90
N SER A 22 56.33 -17.36 -11.16
CA SER A 22 56.33 -15.94 -10.80
C SER A 22 56.62 -15.11 -12.06
N ALA A 23 55.60 -14.46 -12.61
CA ALA A 23 55.75 -13.45 -13.65
C ALA A 23 56.18 -12.11 -13.01
N PRO A 24 57.01 -11.31 -13.70
CA PRO A 24 57.55 -10.06 -13.16
C PRO A 24 56.44 -9.02 -13.02
N ALA A 25 56.59 -8.15 -12.00
CA ALA A 25 55.81 -6.94 -11.84
C ALA A 25 56.01 -6.05 -13.08
N ALA A 26 55.04 -6.08 -13.99
CA ALA A 26 54.89 -5.03 -14.98
C ALA A 26 54.34 -3.81 -14.25
N ASP A 27 55.10 -2.72 -14.29
CA ASP A 27 54.65 -1.36 -13.99
C ASP A 27 53.27 -1.14 -14.61
N ARG A 28 52.22 -1.12 -13.79
CA ARG A 28 50.97 -0.44 -14.16
C ARG A 28 51.26 1.03 -13.99
N THR A 29 51.73 1.66 -15.06
CA THR A 29 51.43 3.06 -15.31
C THR A 29 49.94 3.25 -15.02
N ALA A 30 49.63 4.14 -14.08
CA ALA A 30 48.27 4.45 -13.68
C ALA A 30 47.48 4.81 -14.93
N GLN A 31 46.56 3.92 -15.32
CA GLN A 31 45.64 4.19 -16.40
C GLN A 31 44.74 5.35 -15.95
N PRO A 32 44.66 6.47 -16.69
CA PRO A 32 43.77 7.56 -16.31
C PRO A 32 42.35 7.00 -16.22
N ALA A 33 41.67 7.33 -15.11
CA ALA A 33 40.28 6.93 -14.90
C ALA A 33 39.45 7.35 -16.13
N PRO A 34 38.55 6.48 -16.64
CA PRO A 34 37.62 6.90 -17.67
C PRO A 34 36.81 8.10 -17.14
N PRO A 35 36.46 9.07 -18.00
CA PRO A 35 35.63 10.19 -17.58
C PRO A 35 34.36 9.64 -16.94
N ALA A 36 34.01 10.19 -15.77
CA ALA A 36 32.74 9.90 -15.11
C ALA A 36 31.64 10.03 -16.17
N THR A 37 31.07 8.89 -16.54
CA THR A 37 29.87 8.88 -17.36
C THR A 37 28.82 9.47 -16.44
N ASP A 38 28.24 10.62 -16.82
CA ASP A 38 27.06 11.18 -16.17
C ASP A 38 26.06 10.03 -16.04
N GLU A 39 25.95 9.47 -14.84
CA GLU A 39 24.88 8.55 -14.52
C GLU A 39 23.61 9.39 -14.63
N PRO A 40 22.68 9.05 -15.53
CA PRO A 40 21.51 9.88 -15.72
C PRO A 40 20.78 9.95 -14.39
N SER A 41 20.74 11.17 -13.85
CA SER A 41 19.97 11.53 -12.66
C SER A 41 18.58 10.92 -12.78
N PRO A 42 18.04 10.23 -11.76
CA PRO A 42 16.76 9.56 -11.89
C PRO A 42 15.72 10.59 -12.32
N GLU A 43 15.16 10.36 -13.52
CA GLU A 43 14.06 11.14 -14.08
C GLU A 43 12.96 11.34 -13.03
N PRO A 44 12.30 12.51 -13.00
CA PRO A 44 11.30 12.83 -12.01
C PRO A 44 10.20 11.75 -12.01
N SER A 45 10.01 11.14 -10.84
CA SER A 45 8.99 10.15 -10.55
C SER A 45 7.63 10.63 -11.07
N THR A 46 7.22 10.03 -12.18
CA THR A 46 5.87 9.99 -12.71
C THR A 46 4.81 10.06 -11.59
N PRO A 47 4.05 11.16 -11.42
CA PRO A 47 2.99 11.26 -10.40
C PRO A 47 1.67 10.53 -10.78
N LEU A 48 1.71 9.50 -11.63
CA LEU A 48 0.69 9.39 -12.70
C LEU A 48 -0.54 8.49 -12.48
N ALA A 49 -0.59 7.55 -11.52
CA ALA A 49 -1.72 6.60 -11.46
C ALA A 49 -2.88 7.01 -10.52
N VAL A 50 -2.59 7.38 -9.28
CA VAL A 50 -3.66 7.69 -8.30
C VAL A 50 -4.30 9.05 -8.55
N GLN A 51 -3.51 10.02 -9.04
CA GLN A 51 -3.97 11.38 -9.32
C GLN A 51 -4.81 11.46 -10.61
N SER A 52 -4.70 10.45 -11.48
CA SER A 52 -5.50 10.37 -12.71
C SER A 52 -6.83 9.62 -12.53
N LEU A 53 -7.05 8.94 -11.39
CA LEU A 53 -8.32 8.28 -11.12
C LEU A 53 -9.47 9.30 -11.08
N THR A 54 -10.51 9.02 -11.84
CA THR A 54 -11.77 9.75 -11.76
C THR A 54 -12.47 9.48 -10.43
N SER A 55 -13.38 10.38 -10.03
CA SER A 55 -14.15 10.23 -8.80
C SER A 55 -14.94 8.91 -8.72
N PRO A 56 -15.59 8.41 -9.80
CA PRO A 56 -16.23 7.10 -9.79
C PRO A 56 -15.26 5.95 -9.58
N GLU A 57 -14.08 5.99 -10.23
CA GLU A 57 -13.07 4.93 -10.13
C GLU A 57 -12.51 4.83 -8.72
N LEU A 58 -12.07 5.95 -8.14
CA LEU A 58 -11.50 5.98 -6.80
C LEU A 58 -12.50 5.47 -5.76
N GLN A 59 -13.73 5.99 -5.79
CA GLN A 59 -14.76 5.60 -4.83
C GLN A 59 -15.21 4.15 -5.01
N SER A 60 -15.35 3.67 -6.25
CA SER A 60 -15.68 2.26 -6.52
C SER A 60 -14.59 1.33 -6.00
N ARG A 61 -13.31 1.63 -6.26
CA ARG A 61 -12.19 0.80 -5.81
C ARG A 61 -12.11 0.71 -4.29
N TRP A 62 -12.20 1.85 -3.59
CA TRP A 62 -12.18 1.83 -2.13
C TRP A 62 -13.35 1.06 -1.52
N TRP A 63 -14.59 1.27 -2.02
CA TRP A 63 -15.75 0.53 -1.52
C TRP A 63 -15.70 -0.96 -1.85
N ASN A 64 -15.18 -1.34 -3.01
CA ASN A 64 -14.95 -2.74 -3.35
C ASN A 64 -13.94 -3.39 -2.42
N TRP A 65 -12.82 -2.71 -2.11
CA TRP A 65 -11.86 -3.16 -1.11
C TRP A 65 -12.50 -3.30 0.29
N ALA A 66 -13.18 -2.26 0.77
CA ALA A 66 -13.83 -2.23 2.09
C ALA A 66 -14.92 -3.30 2.26
N THR A 67 -15.56 -3.71 1.15
CA THR A 67 -16.63 -4.71 1.14
C THR A 67 -16.20 -6.10 0.67
N ALA A 68 -14.90 -6.32 0.40
CA ALA A 68 -14.37 -7.57 -0.13
C ALA A 68 -14.21 -8.68 0.92
N THR A 69 -14.32 -8.37 2.21
CA THR A 69 -14.04 -9.31 3.32
C THR A 69 -15.24 -9.47 4.25
N ALA A 70 -15.26 -10.60 4.96
CA ALA A 70 -16.19 -10.80 6.08
C ALA A 70 -15.76 -9.97 7.29
N GLU A 71 -16.67 -9.83 8.27
CA GLU A 71 -16.49 -9.02 9.47
C GLU A 71 -15.17 -9.29 10.22
N ASP A 72 -14.85 -10.56 10.47
CA ASP A 72 -13.68 -11.03 11.23
C ASP A 72 -12.33 -10.71 10.57
N ARG A 73 -12.35 -10.32 9.29
CA ARG A 73 -11.16 -10.00 8.50
C ARG A 73 -11.26 -8.63 7.83
N ASN A 74 -12.17 -7.77 8.29
CA ASN A 74 -12.43 -6.50 7.63
C ASN A 74 -11.46 -5.39 8.10
N PRO A 75 -10.62 -4.81 7.21
CA PRO A 75 -9.71 -3.72 7.58
C PRO A 75 -10.38 -2.46 8.13
N VAL A 76 -11.66 -2.23 7.79
CA VAL A 76 -12.43 -1.09 8.32
C VAL A 76 -12.80 -1.31 9.80
N LEU A 77 -13.06 -2.56 10.21
CA LEU A 77 -13.42 -2.91 11.57
C LEU A 77 -12.21 -3.18 12.48
N ASP A 78 -11.05 -3.43 11.89
CA ASP A 78 -9.79 -3.64 12.59
C ASP A 78 -9.44 -2.43 13.48
N GLN A 79 -9.22 -2.63 14.78
CA GLN A 79 -8.95 -1.53 15.70
C GLN A 79 -7.46 -1.21 15.84
N ASP A 80 -6.58 -2.17 15.51
CA ASP A 80 -5.14 -2.05 15.76
C ASP A 80 -4.27 -2.04 14.48
N GLY A 81 -4.87 -2.31 13.32
CA GLY A 81 -4.22 -2.19 12.01
C GLY A 81 -3.55 -3.46 11.48
N HIS A 82 -3.59 -4.58 12.22
CA HIS A 82 -2.98 -5.85 11.77
C HIS A 82 -3.57 -6.41 10.46
N LEU A 83 -4.79 -6.01 10.09
CA LEU A 83 -5.48 -6.39 8.86
C LEU A 83 -5.32 -5.36 7.74
N CYS A 84 -4.54 -4.29 7.89
CA CYS A 84 -4.50 -3.23 6.89
C CYS A 84 -4.03 -3.69 5.50
N GLY A 85 -3.24 -4.77 5.42
CA GLY A 85 -2.81 -5.36 4.15
C GLY A 85 -3.80 -6.35 3.54
N GLN A 86 -4.91 -6.64 4.21
CA GLN A 86 -5.89 -7.61 3.75
C GLN A 86 -6.64 -7.07 2.52
N GLY A 87 -6.58 -7.83 1.44
CA GLY A 87 -7.39 -7.59 0.23
C GLY A 87 -7.00 -6.36 -0.59
N GLN A 88 -5.85 -5.74 -0.32
CA GLN A 88 -5.37 -4.56 -1.04
C GLN A 88 -5.28 -4.80 -2.55
N GLU A 89 -5.47 -3.73 -3.32
CA GLU A 89 -5.42 -3.77 -4.77
C GLU A 89 -4.04 -3.36 -5.31
N ASP A 90 -3.68 -3.83 -6.50
CA ASP A 90 -2.43 -3.42 -7.12
C ASP A 90 -2.42 -1.92 -7.47
N GLY A 91 -1.27 -1.30 -7.25
CA GLY A 91 -0.97 0.08 -7.63
C GLY A 91 -1.55 1.16 -6.72
N ILE A 92 -2.36 0.83 -5.70
CA ILE A 92 -2.87 1.78 -4.69
C ILE A 92 -3.01 1.07 -3.34
N TRP A 93 -2.63 1.73 -2.26
CA TRP A 93 -2.85 1.26 -0.90
C TRP A 93 -3.99 2.03 -0.23
N PHE A 94 -5.06 1.34 0.14
CA PHE A 94 -6.19 1.95 0.83
C PHE A 94 -6.02 1.92 2.35
N LEU A 95 -6.32 3.02 3.02
CA LEU A 95 -6.53 3.06 4.47
C LEU A 95 -8.00 3.35 4.76
N ALA A 96 -8.45 2.91 5.94
CA ALA A 96 -9.83 3.09 6.37
C ALA A 96 -9.93 4.09 7.52
N GLY A 97 -11.08 4.76 7.61
CA GLY A 97 -11.56 5.33 8.87
C GLY A 97 -12.09 4.22 9.81
N THR A 98 -13.07 4.58 10.63
CA THR A 98 -13.84 3.67 11.48
C THR A 98 -15.32 3.74 11.07
N THR A 99 -16.13 2.83 11.61
CA THR A 99 -17.60 2.91 11.55
C THR A 99 -18.19 3.86 12.59
N GLY A 100 -17.34 4.60 13.30
CA GLY A 100 -17.69 5.47 14.41
C GLY A 100 -16.62 5.42 15.50
N GLY A 101 -16.32 6.56 16.11
CA GLY A 101 -15.39 6.65 17.24
C GLY A 101 -13.92 6.77 16.83
N ALA A 102 -13.04 6.09 17.59
CA ALA A 102 -11.60 6.27 17.50
C ALA A 102 -10.84 4.94 17.41
N ALA A 103 -9.77 4.90 16.62
CA ALA A 103 -8.83 3.78 16.55
C ALA A 103 -7.37 4.25 16.50
N THR A 104 -6.45 3.42 16.97
CA THR A 104 -5.00 3.62 16.82
C THR A 104 -4.42 2.40 16.11
N ARG A 105 -3.95 2.59 14.88
CA ARG A 105 -3.59 1.49 13.99
C ARG A 105 -2.10 1.51 13.65
N THR A 106 -1.46 0.35 13.63
CA THR A 106 -0.13 0.19 13.05
C THR A 106 -0.26 -0.60 11.75
N CYS A 107 0.23 -0.05 10.65
CA CYS A 107 0.08 -0.64 9.32
C CYS A 107 1.40 -0.69 8.57
N THR A 108 1.70 -1.83 7.94
CA THR A 108 2.85 -1.92 7.01
C THR A 108 2.38 -1.58 5.61
N VAL A 109 3.02 -0.59 4.98
CA VAL A 109 2.70 -0.11 3.63
C VAL A 109 3.87 -0.45 2.69
N PRO A 110 3.61 -0.96 1.47
CA PRO A 110 4.67 -1.17 0.48
C PRO A 110 5.30 0.15 0.04
N VAL A 111 6.61 0.15 -0.22
CA VAL A 111 7.30 1.29 -0.83
C VAL A 111 6.82 1.50 -2.27
N GLY A 112 6.74 2.76 -2.70
CA GLY A 112 6.41 3.09 -4.09
C GLY A 112 4.92 2.99 -4.44
N VAL A 113 4.05 2.68 -3.46
CA VAL A 113 2.61 2.60 -3.66
C VAL A 113 1.93 3.87 -3.11
N PRO A 114 1.12 4.58 -3.91
CA PRO A 114 0.34 5.72 -3.44
C PRO A 114 -0.70 5.29 -2.39
N VAL A 115 -1.05 6.19 -1.47
CA VAL A 115 -1.98 5.92 -0.37
C VAL A 115 -3.25 6.73 -0.54
N VAL A 116 -4.42 6.11 -0.39
CA VAL A 116 -5.73 6.77 -0.51
C VAL A 116 -6.62 6.42 0.68
N PHE A 117 -7.32 7.42 1.21
CA PHE A 117 -8.28 7.22 2.29
C PHE A 117 -9.35 8.31 2.34
N PRO A 118 -10.57 7.97 2.77
CA PRO A 118 -11.55 8.97 3.14
C PRO A 118 -11.27 9.49 4.56
N LEU A 119 -11.56 10.76 4.79
CA LEU A 119 -11.72 11.32 6.13
C LEU A 119 -13.11 10.98 6.66
N VAL A 120 -14.10 11.06 5.79
CA VAL A 120 -15.51 10.71 6.02
C VAL A 120 -16.14 10.44 4.66
N ASN A 121 -16.93 9.37 4.54
CA ASN A 121 -17.56 8.98 3.28
C ASN A 121 -18.84 8.18 3.53
N LEU A 122 -19.68 8.09 2.50
CA LEU A 122 -20.94 7.36 2.49
C LEU A 122 -21.16 6.73 1.12
N PHE A 123 -21.85 5.58 1.09
CA PHE A 123 -22.52 5.09 -0.11
C PHE A 123 -24.02 4.92 0.17
N GLY A 124 -24.86 5.05 -0.86
CA GLY A 124 -26.31 4.96 -0.71
C GLY A 124 -27.06 5.66 -1.83
N GLU A 125 -28.14 6.36 -1.49
CA GLU A 125 -28.89 7.16 -2.45
C GLU A 125 -28.20 8.50 -2.73
N SER A 126 -28.46 9.06 -3.91
CA SER A 126 -27.87 10.33 -4.31
C SER A 126 -28.22 11.48 -3.36
N ALA A 127 -29.46 11.49 -2.86
CA ALA A 127 -29.96 12.49 -1.92
C ALA A 127 -29.27 12.39 -0.55
N ASP A 128 -29.07 11.17 -0.03
CA ASP A 128 -28.36 10.94 1.23
C ASP A 128 -26.92 11.46 1.13
N CYS A 129 -26.28 11.26 -0.02
CA CYS A 129 -24.95 11.79 -0.26
C CYS A 129 -24.89 13.32 -0.27
N LEU A 130 -25.89 13.98 -0.85
CA LEU A 130 -25.97 15.45 -0.83
C LEU A 130 -26.14 15.97 0.61
N GLU A 131 -27.02 15.36 1.40
CA GLU A 131 -27.22 15.74 2.81
C GLU A 131 -25.95 15.49 3.63
N PHE A 132 -25.33 14.32 3.47
CA PHE A 132 -24.11 13.94 4.17
C PHE A 132 -22.96 14.92 3.90
N MET A 133 -22.78 15.34 2.64
CA MET A 133 -21.72 16.26 2.26
C MET A 133 -21.96 17.69 2.76
N ASN A 134 -23.21 18.15 2.90
CA ASN A 134 -23.52 19.46 3.48
C ASN A 134 -23.05 19.61 4.94
N ALA A 135 -22.98 18.50 5.68
CA ALA A 135 -22.51 18.48 7.06
C ALA A 135 -21.07 17.96 7.21
N ALA A 136 -20.44 17.50 6.12
CA ALA A 136 -19.14 16.85 6.17
C ALA A 136 -18.03 17.82 6.53
N LYS A 137 -17.21 17.45 7.51
CA LYS A 137 -15.93 18.11 7.81
C LYS A 137 -14.86 17.05 8.00
N GLY A 138 -13.62 17.41 7.70
CA GLY A 138 -12.50 16.51 7.91
C GLY A 138 -11.17 17.24 7.93
N SER A 139 -10.21 16.63 8.62
CA SER A 139 -8.81 17.03 8.60
C SER A 139 -7.90 15.80 8.62
N ALA A 140 -6.72 15.96 8.04
CA ALA A 140 -5.66 14.97 8.17
C ALA A 140 -4.29 15.64 8.27
N THR A 141 -3.38 14.97 8.94
CA THR A 141 -1.97 15.35 8.98
C THR A 141 -1.08 14.15 8.69
N LEU A 142 0.01 14.37 7.95
CA LEU A 142 1.11 13.42 7.78
C LEU A 142 2.37 14.03 8.37
N ASP A 143 2.96 13.37 9.36
CA ASP A 143 4.14 13.82 10.10
C ASP A 143 3.99 15.26 10.61
N GLY A 144 2.80 15.58 11.12
CA GLY A 144 2.44 16.90 11.63
C GLY A 144 2.10 17.95 10.56
N ARG A 145 2.19 17.65 9.27
CA ARG A 145 1.84 18.57 8.17
C ARG A 145 0.40 18.33 7.72
N SER A 146 -0.40 19.40 7.65
CA SER A 146 -1.77 19.33 7.17
C SER A 146 -1.85 18.87 5.71
N LEU A 147 -2.81 18.00 5.43
CA LEU A 147 -3.15 17.52 4.10
C LEU A 147 -4.44 18.19 3.63
N THR A 148 -4.54 18.46 2.32
CA THR A 148 -5.73 19.05 1.72
C THR A 148 -6.66 17.93 1.22
N PRO A 149 -7.88 17.80 1.75
CA PRO A 149 -8.86 16.86 1.22
C PRO A 149 -9.50 17.38 -0.08
N GLU A 150 -9.80 16.44 -0.97
CA GLU A 150 -10.66 16.62 -2.13
C GLU A 150 -12.11 16.28 -1.76
N GLU A 151 -13.05 17.15 -2.13
CA GLU A 151 -14.48 16.89 -1.99
C GLU A 151 -14.99 16.10 -3.19
N LEU A 152 -15.45 14.87 -2.94
CA LEU A 152 -16.13 14.06 -3.94
C LEU A 152 -17.61 14.01 -3.61
N GLY A 153 -18.41 14.77 -4.37
CA GLY A 153 -19.86 14.80 -4.22
C GLY A 153 -20.53 13.49 -4.68
N SER A 154 -21.88 13.50 -4.68
CA SER A 154 -22.70 12.37 -5.10
C SER A 154 -22.31 11.88 -6.50
N THR A 155 -21.64 10.73 -6.54
CA THR A 155 -21.06 10.13 -7.74
C THR A 155 -21.61 8.72 -7.94
N PRO A 156 -22.11 8.35 -9.14
CA PRO A 156 -22.56 6.99 -9.39
C PRO A 156 -21.34 6.05 -9.40
N ILE A 157 -21.43 4.95 -8.66
CA ILE A 157 -20.37 3.95 -8.54
C ILE A 157 -20.92 2.54 -8.73
N ARG A 158 -20.01 1.59 -8.99
CA ARG A 158 -20.33 0.17 -9.06
C ARG A 158 -19.58 -0.58 -7.97
N MET A 159 -20.33 -1.27 -7.13
CA MET A 159 -19.81 -2.12 -6.06
C MET A 159 -20.05 -3.60 -6.38
N ASN A 160 -19.24 -4.46 -5.80
CA ASN A 160 -19.41 -5.91 -5.83
C ASN A 160 -19.13 -6.51 -4.43
N PRO A 161 -20.00 -6.25 -3.44
CA PRO A 161 -19.77 -6.67 -2.07
C PRO A 161 -19.72 -8.18 -1.92
N ARG A 162 -18.88 -8.64 -0.98
CA ARG A 162 -18.84 -10.05 -0.59
C ARG A 162 -20.05 -10.40 0.27
N LYS A 163 -20.57 -11.62 0.08
CA LYS A 163 -21.57 -12.20 0.99
C LYS A 163 -21.07 -12.20 2.44
N GLY A 164 -21.90 -11.71 3.37
CA GLY A 164 -21.58 -11.64 4.79
C GLY A 164 -20.65 -10.50 5.17
N ASN A 165 -20.48 -9.49 4.30
CA ASN A 165 -19.82 -8.25 4.67
C ASN A 165 -20.72 -7.42 5.62
N PRO A 166 -20.19 -6.83 6.69
CA PRO A 166 -20.98 -6.10 7.70
C PRO A 166 -21.66 -4.82 7.20
N PHE A 167 -21.24 -4.27 6.06
CA PHE A 167 -21.77 -3.00 5.53
C PHE A 167 -22.88 -3.18 4.51
N THR A 168 -23.16 -4.40 4.08
CA THR A 168 -24.08 -4.67 2.97
C THR A 168 -25.00 -5.83 3.28
N THR A 169 -26.27 -5.72 2.89
CA THR A 169 -27.27 -6.79 3.08
C THR A 169 -27.31 -7.76 1.90
N THR A 170 -26.72 -7.37 0.76
CA THR A 170 -26.66 -8.14 -0.48
C THR A 170 -25.23 -8.43 -0.88
N ALA A 171 -25.04 -9.44 -1.72
CA ALA A 171 -23.75 -9.78 -2.32
C ALA A 171 -23.85 -9.69 -3.84
N GLY A 172 -22.71 -9.42 -4.49
CA GLY A 172 -22.63 -9.34 -5.95
C GLY A 172 -22.81 -7.91 -6.49
N PRO A 173 -22.84 -7.75 -7.82
CA PRO A 173 -22.78 -6.44 -8.43
C PRO A 173 -24.00 -5.58 -8.11
N LEU A 174 -23.78 -4.33 -7.69
CA LEU A 174 -24.82 -3.33 -7.50
C LEU A 174 -24.35 -1.95 -7.98
N ASN A 175 -25.29 -1.14 -8.45
CA ASN A 175 -25.07 0.27 -8.75
C ASN A 175 -25.63 1.10 -7.58
N THR A 176 -24.87 2.10 -7.16
CA THR A 176 -25.24 3.00 -6.05
C THR A 176 -24.54 4.35 -6.23
N TRP A 177 -24.70 5.26 -5.28
CA TRP A 177 -23.99 6.52 -5.22
C TRP A 177 -22.97 6.50 -4.08
N SER A 178 -21.89 7.25 -4.22
CA SER A 178 -20.92 7.48 -3.15
C SER A 178 -20.47 8.94 -3.14
N CYS A 179 -20.07 9.39 -1.96
CA CYS A 179 -19.54 10.71 -1.70
C CYS A 179 -18.59 10.67 -0.50
N GLY A 180 -17.75 11.70 -0.36
CA GLY A 180 -16.91 11.87 0.83
C GLY A 180 -15.85 12.95 0.67
N LEU A 181 -15.10 13.15 1.76
CA LEU A 181 -13.85 13.92 1.78
C LEU A 181 -12.69 12.94 1.68
N TRP A 182 -11.85 13.08 0.66
CA TRP A 182 -10.82 12.11 0.31
C TRP A 182 -9.43 12.73 0.29
N VAL A 183 -8.42 11.95 0.66
CA VAL A 183 -7.03 12.33 0.53
C VAL A 183 -6.31 11.30 -0.33
N ARG A 184 -5.50 11.81 -1.26
CA ARG A 184 -4.59 11.02 -2.10
C ARG A 184 -3.17 11.46 -1.78
N LEU A 185 -2.31 10.51 -1.47
CA LEU A 185 -0.90 10.74 -1.20
C LEU A 185 -0.07 10.04 -2.27
N ASP A 186 0.95 10.74 -2.76
CA ASP A 186 2.06 10.10 -3.46
C ASP A 186 2.69 9.02 -2.57
N PRO A 187 3.45 8.07 -3.16
CA PRO A 187 4.14 7.06 -2.38
C PRO A 187 4.95 7.66 -1.24
N LEU A 188 4.71 7.14 -0.03
CA LEU A 188 5.42 7.57 1.17
C LEU A 188 6.89 7.16 1.08
N THR A 189 7.77 7.96 1.67
CA THR A 189 9.18 7.61 1.77
C THR A 189 9.37 6.38 2.65
N PRO A 190 10.42 5.55 2.43
CA PRO A 190 10.71 4.45 3.34
C PRO A 190 10.97 4.92 4.77
N GLY A 191 10.32 4.30 5.75
CA GLY A 191 10.45 4.69 7.16
C GLY A 191 9.12 4.65 7.92
N SER A 192 9.15 5.26 9.11
CA SER A 192 7.99 5.41 9.98
C SER A 192 7.32 6.77 9.73
N HIS A 193 6.00 6.75 9.56
CA HIS A 193 5.19 7.94 9.38
C HIS A 193 4.01 7.94 10.36
N GLU A 194 3.62 9.13 10.82
CA GLU A 194 2.40 9.32 11.61
C GLU A 194 1.34 10.00 10.74
N LEU A 195 0.22 9.32 10.56
CA LEU A 195 -0.92 9.84 9.79
C LEU A 195 -2.14 9.95 10.70
N THR A 196 -2.68 11.15 10.84
CA THR A 196 -3.94 11.37 11.55
C THR A 196 -5.08 11.62 10.56
N LEU A 197 -6.23 11.01 10.80
CA LEU A 197 -7.45 11.18 10.03
C LEU A 197 -8.56 11.56 11.00
N ARG A 198 -9.31 12.61 10.68
CA ARG A 198 -10.49 13.04 11.43
C ARG A 198 -11.60 13.36 10.44
N GLY A 199 -12.80 12.86 10.71
CA GLY A 199 -13.97 13.15 9.89
C GLY A 199 -15.25 13.14 10.70
N GLU A 200 -16.19 13.99 10.29
CA GLU A 200 -17.51 14.11 10.90
C GLU A 200 -18.55 14.45 9.82
N SER A 201 -19.77 13.98 10.02
CA SER A 201 -20.96 14.44 9.28
C SER A 201 -22.19 14.23 10.15
N GLY A 202 -22.90 15.33 10.47
CA GLY A 202 -24.02 15.29 11.41
C GLY A 202 -23.59 14.76 12.78
N THR A 203 -24.20 13.67 13.22
CA THR A 203 -23.86 12.99 14.49
C THR A 203 -22.77 11.93 14.35
N PHE A 204 -22.37 11.59 13.12
CA PHE A 204 -21.31 10.63 12.86
C PHE A 204 -19.94 11.28 13.03
N SER A 205 -19.02 10.56 13.66
CA SER A 205 -17.61 10.95 13.73
C SER A 205 -16.70 9.73 13.66
N THR A 206 -15.55 9.90 13.01
CA THR A 206 -14.49 8.90 12.91
C THR A 206 -13.13 9.56 13.11
N SER A 207 -12.26 8.88 13.84
CA SER A 207 -10.89 9.33 14.08
C SER A 207 -9.94 8.14 14.06
N VAL A 208 -8.82 8.27 13.35
CA VAL A 208 -7.79 7.24 13.33
C VAL A 208 -6.42 7.89 13.41
N ASP A 209 -5.58 7.35 14.29
CA ASP A 209 -4.15 7.65 14.33
C ASP A 209 -3.39 6.42 13.83
N TYR A 210 -2.77 6.55 12.65
CA TYR A 210 -1.94 5.52 12.05
C TYR A 210 -0.46 5.74 12.34
N ARG A 211 0.20 4.64 12.68
CA ARG A 211 1.65 4.47 12.53
C ARG A 211 1.89 3.64 11.28
N LEU A 212 2.33 4.30 10.22
CA LEU A 212 2.62 3.66 8.95
C LEU A 212 4.10 3.27 8.90
N GLN A 213 4.37 1.99 8.62
CA GLN A 213 5.70 1.46 8.42
C GLN A 213 5.89 1.16 6.94
N VAL A 214 6.61 2.02 6.25
CA VAL A 214 6.90 1.87 4.82
C VAL A 214 8.16 1.04 4.66
N ALA A 215 8.03 -0.10 3.97
CA ALA A 215 9.13 -1.04 3.79
C ALA A 215 10.38 -0.36 3.21
N ARG A 216 11.57 -0.68 3.72
CA ARG A 216 12.81 -0.23 3.08
C ARG A 216 13.07 -1.05 1.81
N PRO A 217 13.59 -0.44 0.73
CA PRO A 217 14.12 -1.20 -0.40
C PRO A 217 15.14 -2.22 0.13
N THR A 218 15.00 -3.49 -0.25
CA THR A 218 16.03 -4.47 0.08
C THR A 218 17.27 -4.10 -0.75
N PRO A 219 18.45 -3.92 -0.15
CA PRO A 219 19.67 -3.68 -0.92
C PRO A 219 19.87 -4.87 -1.86
N THR A 220 19.81 -4.64 -3.17
CA THR A 220 20.21 -5.65 -4.14
C THR A 220 21.67 -5.97 -3.86
N SER A 221 21.95 -7.20 -3.43
CA SER A 221 23.34 -7.65 -3.27
C SER A 221 23.98 -7.57 -4.65
N ALA A 222 24.95 -6.67 -4.82
CA ALA A 222 25.77 -6.63 -6.00
C ALA A 222 26.49 -7.98 -6.12
N VAL A 223 26.31 -8.67 -7.25
CA VAL A 223 27.06 -9.86 -7.66
C VAL A 223 28.30 -9.41 -8.41
#